data_AF-A0A254P2P1-F1
#
_entry.id   AF-A0A254P2P1-F1
#
_cell.length_a   1.000
_cell.length_b   1.000
_cell.length_c   1.000
_cell.angle_alpha   90.00
_cell.angle_beta   90.00
_cell.angle_gamma   90.00
#
_symmetry.space_group_name_H-M   'P 1'
#
loop_
_entity.id
_entity.type
_entity.pdbx_description
1 polymer ?
#
loop_
_entity_poly.entity_id
_entity_poly.type
_entity_poly.pdbx_seq_one_letter_code
_entity_poly.pdbx_strand_id
1 'polypeptide(L)'
;MQMKTSLLLSAMLMAVAAGQVFGRWGDDRYQVLVIVFGITGIAAAVVLFMLIMDLIRKDFRTARGTVASRHRNQVWVKLDNGKHQSCVISADQKPEHFAAGEPVELMLGRRSKMVHRIKTLTS
;
A
#
# COMPACT_ATOMS: atom_id res chain seq x y z
N MET A 1 17.00 -4.69 -8.26
CA MET A 1 17.98 -4.77 -7.15
C MET A 1 18.40 -3.39 -6.65
N GLN A 2 18.78 -2.44 -7.53
CA GLN A 2 19.23 -1.08 -7.16
C GLN A 2 18.37 -0.35 -6.11
N MET A 3 17.04 -0.41 -6.20
CA MET A 3 16.14 0.29 -5.27
C MET A 3 16.21 -0.27 -3.84
N LYS A 4 16.49 -1.57 -3.67
CA LYS A 4 16.65 -2.18 -2.33
C LYS A 4 18.01 -1.80 -1.73
N THR A 5 19.06 -1.80 -2.56
CA THR A 5 20.42 -1.44 -2.14
C THR A 5 20.51 0.04 -1.75
N SER A 6 19.87 0.94 -2.49
CA SER A 6 19.83 2.38 -2.14
C SER A 6 19.07 2.64 -0.85
N LEU A 7 17.94 1.97 -0.63
CA LEU A 7 17.19 2.05 0.63
C LEU A 7 18.03 1.59 1.83
N LEU A 8 18.79 0.51 1.67
CA LEU A 8 19.64 -0.04 2.72
C LEU A 8 20.82 0.90 3.03
N LEU A 9 21.46 1.46 2.00
CA LEU A 9 22.53 2.45 2.15
C LEU A 9 22.03 3.73 2.84
N SER A 10 20.87 4.24 2.43
CA SER A 10 20.25 5.40 3.06
C SER A 10 19.89 5.14 4.52
N ALA A 11 19.39 3.94 4.85
CA ALA A 11 19.10 3.56 6.24
C ALA A 11 20.37 3.49 7.09
N MET A 12 21.47 2.95 6.56
CA MET A 12 22.77 2.92 7.27
C MET A 12 23.32 4.33 7.51
N LEU A 13 23.28 5.21 6.50
CA LEU A 13 23.72 6.59 6.64
C LEU A 13 22.88 7.36 7.66
N MET A 14 21.57 7.12 7.69
CA MET A 14 20.66 7.72 8.66
C MET A 14 20.93 7.25 10.08
N ALA A 15 21.24 5.96 10.27
CA ALA A 15 21.64 5.41 11.57
C ALA A 15 22.96 6.02 12.08
N VAL A 16 23.94 6.20 11.19
CA VAL A 16 25.21 6.87 11.53
C VAL A 16 24.98 8.32 11.92
N ALA A 17 24.15 9.05 11.18
CA ALA A 17 23.79 10.44 11.49
C ALA A 17 23.08 10.56 12.84
N ALA A 18 22.12 9.66 13.13
CA ALA A 18 21.44 9.62 14.43
C ALA A 18 22.42 9.35 15.58
N GLY A 19 23.35 8.40 15.40
CA GLY A 19 24.40 8.11 16.38
C GLY A 19 25.29 9.31 16.70
N GLN A 20 25.62 10.13 15.69
CA GLN A 20 26.41 11.35 15.88
C GLN A 20 25.65 12.43 16.69
N VAL A 21 24.35 12.57 16.46
CA VAL A 21 23.50 13.52 17.19
C VAL A 21 23.35 13.11 18.66
N PHE A 22 23.06 11.83 18.92
CA PHE A 22 22.95 11.31 20.28
C PHE A 22 24.29 11.33 21.02
N GLY A 23 25.40 10.99 20.35
CA GLY A 23 26.73 11.00 20.95
C GLY A 23 27.27 12.40 21.29
N ARG A 24 26.66 13.46 20.76
CA ARG A 24 27.00 14.87 21.02
C ARG A 24 25.90 15.62 21.77
N TRP A 25 24.89 14.91 22.27
CA TRP A 25 23.80 15.52 23.01
C TRP A 25 24.31 16.12 24.34
N GLY A 26 24.24 17.44 24.47
CA GLY A 26 24.73 18.16 25.66
C GLY A 26 26.19 18.64 25.58
N ASP A 27 26.89 18.48 24.46
CA ASP A 27 28.20 19.13 24.22
C ASP A 27 27.97 20.47 23.51
N ASP A 28 28.09 21.58 24.25
CA ASP A 28 27.83 22.95 23.76
C ASP A 28 28.66 23.32 22.53
N ARG A 29 29.83 22.68 22.34
CA ARG A 29 30.70 22.90 21.18
C ARG A 29 30.07 22.50 19.85
N TYR A 30 29.07 21.62 19.88
CA TYR A 30 28.41 21.10 18.68
C TYR A 30 26.92 21.47 18.63
N GLN A 31 26.47 22.43 19.43
CA GLN A 31 25.06 22.80 19.57
C GLN A 31 24.41 23.17 18.22
N VAL A 32 25.12 23.92 17.37
CA VAL A 32 24.65 24.27 16.01
C VAL A 32 24.45 23.03 15.14
N LEU A 33 25.37 22.06 15.22
CA LEU A 33 25.27 20.81 14.46
C LEU A 33 24.05 20.01 14.92
N VAL A 34 23.86 19.87 16.24
CA VAL A 34 22.73 19.17 16.84
C VAL A 34 21.39 19.80 16.42
N ILE A 35 21.30 21.13 16.38
CA ILE A 35 20.10 21.85 15.93
C ILE A 35 19.81 21.57 14.45
N VAL A 36 20.82 21.68 13.56
CA VAL A 36 20.65 21.44 12.12
C VAL A 36 20.22 20.00 11.83
N PHE A 37 20.84 19.03 12.49
CA PHE A 37 20.45 17.63 12.37
C PHE A 37 19.06 17.36 12.97
N GLY A 38 18.71 18.02 14.07
CA GLY A 38 17.37 17.95 14.66
C GLY A 38 16.28 18.44 13.70
N ILE A 39 16.47 19.60 13.08
CA ILE A 39 15.53 20.16 12.07
C ILE A 39 15.41 19.20 10.89
N THR A 40 16.53 18.67 10.40
CA THR A 40 16.55 17.71 9.30
C THR A 40 15.84 16.40 9.67
N GLY A 41 16.00 15.93 10.91
CA GLY A 41 15.30 14.77 11.45
C GLY A 41 13.78 14.96 11.48
N ILE A 42 13.31 16.14 11.93
CA ILE A 42 11.88 16.49 11.92
C ILE A 42 11.35 16.53 10.48
N ALA A 43 12.05 17.19 9.55
CA ALA A 43 11.66 17.24 8.15
C ALA A 43 11.58 15.84 7.52
N ALA A 44 12.56 14.99 7.80
CA ALA A 44 12.58 13.61 7.32
C ALA A 44 11.42 12.77 7.91
N ALA A 45 11.08 12.96 9.19
CA ALA A 45 9.95 12.29 9.82
C ALA A 45 8.61 12.70 9.17
N VAL A 46 8.43 13.98 8.83
CA VAL A 46 7.24 14.46 8.12
C VAL A 46 7.14 13.83 6.73
N VAL A 47 8.24 13.79 5.97
CA VAL A 47 8.28 13.16 4.64
C VAL A 47 7.99 11.65 4.73
N LEU A 48 8.58 10.97 5.72
CA LEU A 48 8.32 9.56 5.96
C LEU A 48 6.85 9.31 6.30
N PHE A 49 6.24 10.14 7.14
CA PHE A 49 4.82 10.07 7.46
C PHE A 49 3.95 10.26 6.21
N MET A 50 4.27 11.25 5.38
CA MET A 50 3.58 11.44 4.09
C MET A 50 3.71 10.22 3.18
N LEU A 51 4.90 9.63 3.08
CA LEU A 51 5.14 8.41 2.29
C LEU A 51 4.35 7.21 2.83
N ILE A 52 4.31 7.02 4.15
CA ILE A 52 3.52 5.96 4.78
C ILE A 52 2.03 6.17 4.51
N MET A 53 1.52 7.39 4.68
CA MET A 53 0.13 7.72 4.39
C MET A 53 -0.22 7.52 2.92
N ASP A 54 0.68 7.88 2.01
CA ASP A 54 0.51 7.65 0.57
C ASP A 54 0.49 6.16 0.22
N LEU A 55 1.37 5.37 0.85
CA LEU A 55 1.38 3.92 0.70
C LEU A 55 0.06 3.30 1.20
N ILE A 56 -0.41 3.68 2.39
CA ILE A 56 -1.64 3.16 2.99
C ILE A 56 -2.87 3.54 2.15
N ARG A 57 -2.96 4.80 1.68
CA ARG A 57 -4.11 5.26 0.89
C ARG A 57 -4.19 4.63 -0.51
N LYS A 58 -3.07 4.23 -1.09
CA LYS A 58 -3.00 3.69 -2.47
C LYS A 58 -3.15 2.17 -2.58
N ASP A 59 -3.39 1.46 -1.47
CA ASP A 59 -3.40 0.01 -1.50
C ASP A 59 -4.64 -0.59 -2.19
N PHE A 60 -5.73 0.17 -2.33
CA PHE A 60 -6.97 -0.31 -2.94
C PHE A 60 -7.36 0.48 -4.18
N ARG A 61 -7.60 -0.23 -5.28
CA ARG A 61 -8.18 0.30 -6.51
C ARG A 61 -9.56 -0.30 -6.71
N THR A 62 -10.56 0.54 -6.93
CA THR A 62 -11.88 0.07 -7.37
C THR A 62 -11.89 -0.17 -8.88
N ALA A 63 -12.50 -1.27 -9.30
CA ALA A 63 -12.68 -1.64 -10.69
C ALA A 63 -14.10 -2.19 -10.89
N ARG A 64 -14.75 -1.83 -11.99
CA ARG A 64 -16.09 -2.31 -12.33
C ARG A 64 -16.02 -3.36 -13.42
N GLY A 65 -16.97 -4.28 -13.38
CA GLY A 65 -17.10 -5.34 -14.38
C GLY A 65 -18.36 -6.16 -14.20
N THR A 66 -18.46 -7.22 -15.00
CA THR A 66 -19.57 -8.17 -15.00
C THR A 66 -19.08 -9.57 -14.65
N VAL A 67 -19.85 -10.30 -13.85
CA VAL A 67 -19.51 -11.69 -13.49
C VAL A 67 -19.62 -12.56 -14.75
N ALA A 68 -18.51 -13.17 -15.15
CA ALA A 68 -18.46 -14.08 -16.31
C ALA A 68 -18.79 -15.52 -15.91
N SER A 69 -18.17 -16.01 -14.83
CA SER A 69 -18.39 -17.37 -14.34
C SER A 69 -18.02 -17.48 -12.86
N ARG A 70 -18.53 -18.53 -12.21
CA ARG A 70 -18.25 -18.84 -10.80
C ARG A 70 -17.79 -20.28 -10.68
N HIS A 71 -16.77 -20.52 -9.86
CA HIS A 71 -16.27 -21.86 -9.58
C HIS A 71 -15.74 -21.95 -8.15
N ARG A 72 -16.41 -22.74 -7.30
CA ARG A 72 -16.08 -22.85 -5.86
C ARG A 72 -15.97 -21.45 -5.22
N ASN A 73 -14.84 -21.14 -4.58
CA ASN A 73 -14.60 -19.84 -3.94
C ASN A 73 -13.97 -18.80 -4.88
N GLN A 74 -14.04 -19.01 -6.19
CA GLN A 74 -13.52 -18.07 -7.18
C GLN A 74 -14.64 -17.55 -8.08
N VAL A 75 -14.65 -16.24 -8.26
CA VAL A 75 -15.54 -15.52 -9.17
C VAL A 75 -14.68 -14.90 -10.27
N TRP A 76 -15.00 -15.20 -11.51
CA TRP A 76 -14.35 -14.62 -12.68
C TRP A 76 -15.16 -13.42 -13.13
N VAL A 77 -14.51 -12.25 -13.16
CA VAL A 77 -15.14 -11.00 -13.55
C VAL A 77 -14.48 -10.50 -14.84
N LYS A 78 -15.31 -10.13 -15.81
CA LYS A 78 -14.90 -9.40 -17.00
C LYS A 78 -14.98 -7.91 -16.69
N LEU A 79 -13.82 -7.26 -16.58
CA LEU A 79 -13.71 -5.82 -16.34
C LEU A 79 -14.14 -5.03 -17.57
N ASP A 80 -14.53 -3.78 -17.38
CA ASP A 80 -14.95 -2.87 -18.47
C ASP A 80 -13.85 -2.63 -19.52
N ASN A 81 -12.57 -2.82 -19.13
CA ASN A 81 -11.43 -2.75 -20.04
C ASN A 81 -11.22 -4.02 -20.89
N GLY A 82 -12.16 -4.98 -20.84
CA GLY A 82 -12.12 -6.24 -21.57
C GLY A 82 -11.23 -7.33 -20.95
N LYS A 83 -10.52 -7.06 -19.84
CA LYS A 83 -9.67 -8.06 -19.18
C LYS A 83 -10.51 -8.97 -18.27
N HIS A 84 -10.13 -10.24 -18.22
CA HIS A 84 -10.68 -11.20 -17.26
C HIS A 84 -9.83 -11.23 -15.99
N GLN A 85 -10.47 -11.14 -14.83
CA GLN A 85 -9.82 -11.20 -13.54
C GLN A 85 -10.48 -12.26 -12.67
N SER A 86 -9.70 -13.25 -12.23
CA SER A 86 -10.14 -14.20 -11.22
C SER A 86 -10.02 -13.58 -9.83
N CYS A 87 -11.10 -13.69 -9.07
CA CYS A 87 -11.24 -13.09 -7.77
C CYS A 87 -11.55 -14.20 -6.77
N VAL A 88 -10.65 -14.44 -5.81
CA VAL A 88 -10.97 -15.31 -4.68
C VAL A 88 -11.83 -14.51 -3.72
N ILE A 89 -13.03 -15.01 -3.44
CA ILE A 89 -13.92 -14.40 -2.46
C ILE A 89 -13.69 -15.00 -1.08
N SER A 90 -13.81 -14.17 -0.06
CA SER A 90 -13.83 -14.63 1.33
C SER A 90 -15.05 -15.52 1.59
N ALA A 91 -14.93 -16.47 2.50
CA ALA A 91 -15.95 -17.49 2.77
C ALA A 91 -17.29 -16.89 3.25
N ASP A 92 -17.27 -15.68 3.80
CA ASP A 92 -18.44 -14.91 4.24
C ASP A 92 -19.30 -14.40 3.07
N GLN A 93 -18.71 -14.11 1.91
CA GLN A 93 -19.43 -13.48 0.79
C GLN A 93 -20.30 -14.44 -0.03
N LYS A 94 -20.18 -15.77 0.19
CA LYS A 94 -20.83 -16.89 -0.53
C LYS A 94 -20.88 -16.74 -2.07
N PRO A 95 -20.25 -17.62 -2.85
CA PRO A 95 -20.21 -17.52 -4.32
C PRO A 95 -21.58 -17.55 -5.00
N GLU A 96 -22.59 -18.07 -4.30
CA GLU A 96 -23.96 -18.18 -4.78
C GLU A 96 -24.64 -16.82 -4.98
N HIS A 97 -24.21 -15.79 -4.25
CA HIS A 97 -24.78 -14.44 -4.31
C HIS A 97 -24.35 -13.64 -5.55
N PHE A 98 -23.41 -14.15 -6.34
CA PHE A 98 -22.92 -13.48 -7.55
C PHE A 98 -23.38 -14.27 -8.77
N ALA A 99 -24.44 -13.80 -9.43
CA ALA A 99 -24.97 -14.44 -10.62
C ALA A 99 -24.15 -14.08 -11.86
N ALA A 100 -24.05 -14.98 -12.84
CA ALA A 100 -23.41 -14.66 -14.12
C ALA A 100 -24.19 -13.54 -14.83
N GLY A 101 -23.48 -12.55 -15.36
CA GLY A 101 -24.05 -11.34 -15.97
C GLY A 101 -24.30 -10.19 -14.99
N GLU A 102 -24.15 -10.40 -13.69
CA GLU A 102 -24.39 -9.35 -12.70
C GLU A 102 -23.26 -8.30 -12.67
N PRO A 103 -23.60 -6.99 -12.59
CA PRO A 103 -22.59 -5.94 -12.45
C PRO A 103 -22.02 -5.91 -11.03
N VAL A 104 -20.70 -5.90 -10.93
CA VAL A 104 -19.98 -5.93 -9.66
C VAL A 104 -18.88 -4.88 -9.62
N GLU A 105 -18.66 -4.32 -8.43
CA GLU A 105 -17.51 -3.50 -8.10
C GLU A 105 -16.52 -4.31 -7.27
N LEU A 106 -15.29 -4.37 -7.77
CA LEU A 106 -14.16 -5.05 -7.17
C LEU A 106 -13.24 -4.04 -6.52
N MET A 107 -12.90 -4.28 -5.25
CA MET A 107 -11.81 -3.59 -4.59
C MET A 107 -10.55 -4.44 -4.68
N LEU A 108 -9.66 -4.10 -5.61
CA LEU A 108 -8.42 -4.82 -5.90
C LEU A 108 -7.28 -4.24 -5.06
N GLY A 109 -6.50 -5.12 -4.42
CA GLY A 109 -5.20 -4.72 -3.88
C GLY A 109 -4.24 -4.35 -5.02
N ARG A 110 -3.50 -3.25 -4.92
CA ARG A 110 -2.51 -2.88 -5.94
C ARG A 110 -1.33 -3.87 -6.00
N ARG A 111 -0.95 -4.43 -4.83
CA ARG A 111 0.18 -5.37 -4.68
C ARG A 111 -0.26 -6.83 -4.58
N SER A 112 -1.43 -7.08 -4.01
CA SER A 112 -2.02 -8.40 -3.95
C SER A 112 -2.99 -8.55 -5.13
N LYS A 113 -2.80 -9.58 -5.96
CA LYS A 113 -3.84 -10.01 -6.93
C LYS A 113 -5.13 -10.49 -6.25
N MET A 114 -5.22 -10.37 -4.92
CA MET A 114 -6.37 -10.72 -4.13
C MET A 114 -7.37 -9.57 -4.15
N VAL A 115 -8.62 -9.95 -4.37
CA VAL A 115 -9.75 -9.05 -4.27
C VAL A 115 -10.11 -8.95 -2.81
N HIS A 116 -10.11 -7.74 -2.28
CA HIS A 116 -10.40 -7.52 -0.87
C HIS A 116 -11.90 -7.61 -0.61
N ARG A 117 -12.72 -7.14 -1.55
CA ARG A 117 -14.18 -7.17 -1.46
C ARG A 117 -14.82 -7.11 -2.84
N ILE A 118 -15.87 -7.90 -3.04
CA ILE A 118 -16.81 -7.75 -4.15
C ILE A 118 -18.09 -7.13 -3.60
N LYS A 119 -18.60 -6.09 -4.27
CA LYS A 119 -19.91 -5.50 -4.02
C LYS A 119 -20.75 -5.63 -5.29
N THR A 120 -22.00 -6.06 -5.14
CA THR A 120 -22.98 -6.00 -6.21
C THR A 120 -23.46 -4.57 -6.40
N LEU A 121 -23.53 -4.14 -7.66
CA LEU A 121 -24.09 -2.84 -8.04
C LEU A 121 -25.59 -3.04 -8.29
N THR A 122 -26.33 -3.36 -7.23
CA THR A 122 -27.79 -3.35 -7.29
C THR A 122 -28.26 -1.89 -7.24
N SER A 123 -29.15 -1.51 -8.16
CA SER A 123 -29.81 -0.19 -8.19
C SER A 123 -30.62 0.07 -6.93
#